data_AF-S8DAI5-F1
#
_entry.id   AF-S8DAI5-F1
#
_cell.length_a   1.000
_cell.length_b   1.000
_cell.length_c   1.000
_cell.angle_alpha   90.00
_cell.angle_beta   90.00
_cell.angle_gamma   90.00
#
_symmetry.space_group_name_H-M   'P 1'
#
loop_
_entity.id
_entity.type
_entity.pdbx_description
1 polymer ?
#
loop_
_entity_poly.entity_id
_entity_poly.type
_entity_poly.pdbx_seq_one_letter_code
_entity_poly.pdbx_strand_id
1 'polypeptide(L)' 'DEQHGIEQRLDLAISSRLQHFRDQASSLTMASVRRLLENDMELGEYALDEHKGLVRHYLDKLLAKFP' A
#
# COMPACT_ATOMS: atom_id res chain seq x y z
N ASP A 1 -13.70 -5.36 -14.05
CA ASP A 1 -12.87 -6.54 -13.71
C ASP A 1 -12.31 -6.37 -12.30
N GLU A 2 -12.15 -7.47 -11.57
CA GLU A 2 -11.76 -7.49 -10.14
C GLU A 2 -10.43 -6.78 -9.86
N GLN A 3 -9.49 -6.81 -10.81
CA GLN A 3 -8.20 -6.12 -10.75
C GLN A 3 -8.31 -4.58 -10.72
N HIS A 4 -9.28 -3.99 -11.43
CA HIS A 4 -9.50 -2.53 -11.37
C HIS A 4 -10.04 -2.10 -9.98
N GLY A 5 -10.72 -3.01 -9.27
CA GLY A 5 -11.21 -2.75 -7.92
C GLY A 5 -10.07 -2.70 -6.89
N ILE A 6 -9.08 -3.59 -7.00
CA ILE A 6 -7.96 -3.61 -6.06
C ILE A 6 -7.03 -2.41 -6.24
N GLU A 7 -6.78 -1.98 -7.48
CA GLU A 7 -5.96 -0.79 -7.78
C GLU A 7 -6.52 0.49 -7.15
N GLN A 8 -7.82 0.74 -7.31
CA GLN A 8 -8.47 1.93 -6.74
C GLN A 8 -8.45 1.92 -5.21
N ARG A 9 -8.77 0.77 -4.60
CA ARG A 9 -8.74 0.63 -3.15
C ARG A 9 -7.33 0.78 -2.59
N LEU A 10 -6.33 0.28 -3.31
CA LEU A 10 -4.92 0.39 -2.94
C LEU A 10 -4.42 1.83 -3.01
N ASP A 11 -4.76 2.57 -4.07
CA ASP A 11 -4.41 4.00 -4.19
C ASP A 11 -4.99 4.82 -3.04
N LEU A 12 -6.26 4.56 -2.67
CA LEU A 12 -6.91 5.22 -1.53
C LEU A 12 -6.26 4.85 -0.19
N ALA A 13 -6.02 3.56 0.05
CA ALA A 13 -5.41 3.08 1.29
C ALA A 13 -3.96 3.57 1.46
N ILE A 14 -3.19 3.64 0.37
CA ILE A 14 -1.83 4.16 0.41
C ILE A 14 -1.84 5.68 0.64
N SER A 15 -2.74 6.40 -0.04
CA SER A 15 -2.86 7.86 0.09
C SER A 15 -3.32 8.28 1.48
N SER A 16 -4.25 7.56 2.11
CA SER A 16 -4.73 7.85 3.47
C SER A 16 -3.62 7.73 4.52
N ARG A 17 -2.55 7.00 4.21
CA ARG A 17 -1.41 6.74 5.08
C ARG A 17 -0.12 7.46 4.70
N LEU A 18 -0.19 8.44 3.78
CA LEU A 18 0.97 9.18 3.31
C LEU A 18 1.89 9.67 4.44
N GLN A 19 1.33 10.35 5.45
CA GLN A 19 2.11 10.88 6.56
C GLN A 19 2.82 9.77 7.35
N HIS A 20 2.10 8.69 7.66
CA HIS A 20 2.65 7.54 8.38
C HIS A 20 3.82 6.89 7.63
N PHE A 21 3.69 6.71 6.31
CA PHE A 21 4.76 6.17 5.49
C PHE A 21 5.98 7.09 5.41
N ARG A 22 5.78 8.42 5.43
CA ARG A 22 6.90 9.38 5.51
C ARG A 22 7.62 9.31 6.85
N ASP A 23 6.87 9.31 7.94
CA ASP A 23 7.43 9.32 9.30
C ASP A 23 8.18 8.03 9.62
N GLN A 24 7.77 6.91 9.00
CA GLN A 24 8.34 5.58 9.24
C GLN A 24 9.11 4.99 8.06
N ALA A 25 9.51 5.83 7.09
CA ALA A 25 10.17 5.37 5.86
C ALA A 25 11.44 4.55 6.11
N SER A 26 12.16 4.81 7.19
CA SER A 26 13.39 4.11 7.58
C SER A 26 13.14 2.76 8.27
N SER A 27 11.94 2.55 8.85
CA SER A 27 11.61 1.35 9.62
C SER A 27 10.64 0.41 8.92
N LEU A 28 9.91 0.89 7.92
CA LEU A 28 8.93 0.08 7.20
C LEU A 28 9.60 -0.90 6.24
N THR A 29 9.12 -2.13 6.26
CA THR A 29 9.41 -3.12 5.22
C THR A 29 8.21 -3.22 4.29
N MET A 30 8.43 -3.66 3.05
CA MET A 30 7.29 -3.91 2.15
C MET A 30 6.32 -4.97 2.70
N ALA A 31 6.81 -5.90 3.52
CA ALA A 31 5.94 -6.87 4.18
C ALA A 31 5.02 -6.19 5.18
N SER A 32 5.56 -5.32 6.05
CA SER A 32 4.74 -4.57 7.02
C SER A 32 3.77 -3.60 6.33
N VAL A 33 4.17 -2.97 5.22
CA VAL A 33 3.26 -2.15 4.39
C VAL A 33 2.07 -2.98 3.90
N ARG A 34 2.30 -4.18 3.36
CA ARG A 34 1.21 -5.04 2.89
C ARG A 34 0.26 -5.45 4.03
N ARG A 35 0.79 -5.86 5.18
CA ARG A 35 -0.04 -6.22 6.34
C ARG A 35 -0.95 -5.08 6.78
N LEU A 36 -0.38 -3.88 6.75
CA LEU A 36 -1.04 -2.69 7.22
C LEU A 36 -2.15 -2.25 6.25
N LEU A 37 -1.91 -2.36 4.94
CA LEU A 37 -2.94 -2.15 3.92
C LEU A 37 -4.01 -3.25 3.90
N GLU A 38 -3.65 -4.51 4.14
CA GLU A 38 -4.61 -5.61 4.31
C GLU A 38 -5.59 -5.30 5.44
N ASN A 39 -5.10 -4.81 6.58
CA ASN A 39 -5.95 -4.40 7.69
C ASN A 39 -6.85 -3.20 7.33
N ASP A 40 -6.33 -2.18 6.65
CA ASP A 40 -7.14 -1.01 6.23
C ASP A 40 -8.25 -1.37 5.26
N MET A 41 -7.96 -2.34 4.40
CA MET A 41 -8.87 -2.79 3.35
C MET A 41 -9.72 -3.97 3.81
N GLU A 42 -9.64 -4.38 5.07
CA GLU A 42 -10.35 -5.54 5.64
C GLU A 42 -10.16 -6.81 4.80
N LEU A 43 -8.94 -7.01 4.28
CA LEU A 43 -8.57 -8.19 3.50
C LEU A 43 -8.06 -9.31 4.41
N GLY A 44 -8.10 -10.53 3.88
CA GLY A 44 -7.44 -11.67 4.53
C GLY A 44 -5.93 -11.48 4.64
N GLU A 45 -5.35 -12.12 5.65
CA GLU A 45 -3.90 -12.16 5.83
C GLU A 45 -3.24 -12.74 4.56
N TYR A 46 -2.22 -12.05 4.04
CA TYR A 46 -1.48 -12.41 2.83
C TYR A 46 -2.21 -12.19 1.50
N ALA A 47 -3.39 -11.57 1.51
CA ALA A 47 -4.11 -11.25 0.28
C ALA A 47 -3.33 -10.33 -0.67
N LEU A 48 -2.41 -9.48 -0.17
CA LEU A 48 -1.62 -8.59 -1.01
C LEU A 48 -0.28 -9.19 -1.45
N ASP A 49 0.07 -10.41 -1.04
CA ASP A 49 1.37 -11.00 -1.41
C ASP A 49 1.45 -11.36 -2.90
N GLU A 50 0.34 -11.77 -3.50
CA GLU A 50 0.22 -11.92 -4.96
C GLU A 50 0.29 -10.57 -5.69
N HIS A 51 -0.06 -9.47 -5.01
CA HIS A 51 -0.05 -8.10 -5.52
C HIS A 51 1.17 -7.27 -5.09
N LYS A 52 2.23 -7.90 -4.56
CA LYS A 52 3.41 -7.19 -3.99
C LYS A 52 4.07 -6.17 -4.93
N GLY A 53 4.04 -6.42 -6.25
CA GLY A 53 4.55 -5.49 -7.26
C GLY A 53 3.69 -4.24 -7.40
N LEU A 54 2.36 -4.41 -7.33
CA LEU A 54 1.40 -3.32 -7.39
C LEU A 54 1.53 -2.41 -6.17
N VAL A 55 1.62 -3.00 -4.98
CA VAL A 55 1.84 -2.26 -3.72
C VAL A 55 3.10 -1.40 -3.78
N ARG A 56 4.21 -1.96 -4.29
CA ARG A 56 5.44 -1.20 -4.48
C ARG A 56 5.24 -0.05 -5.46
N HIS A 57 4.64 -0.31 -6.62
CA HIS A 57 4.41 0.71 -7.65
C HIS A 57 3.63 1.92 -7.10
N TYR A 58 2.53 1.68 -6.40
CA TYR A 58 1.71 2.76 -5.85
C TYR A 58 2.38 3.50 -4.69
N LEU A 59 3.11 2.79 -3.83
CA LEU A 59 3.86 3.45 -2.75
C LEU A 59 4.96 4.35 -3.31
N ASP A 60 5.77 3.85 -4.25
CA ASP A 60 6.84 4.63 -4.88
C ASP A 60 6.25 5.85 -5.62
N LYS A 61 5.14 5.66 -6.35
CA LYS A 61 4.41 6.74 -7.03
C LYS A 61 3.88 7.78 -6.05
N LEU A 62 3.37 7.36 -4.89
CA LEU A 62 2.87 8.28 -3.87
C LEU A 62 4.04 9.11 -3.29
N LEU A 63 5.13 8.46 -2.88
CA LEU A 63 6.27 9.14 -2.26
C LEU A 63 6.97 10.10 -3.25
N ALA A 64 7.04 9.73 -4.54
CA ALA A 64 7.60 10.60 -5.58
C ALA A 64 6.78 11.88 -5.83
N LYS A 65 5.49 11.92 -5.49
CA LYS A 65 4.65 13.13 -5.62
C LYS A 65 4.91 14.19 -4.56
N PHE A 66 5.60 13.83 -3.46
CA PHE A 66 5.78 14.70 -2.30
C PHE A 66 7.26 14.72 -1.86
N PRO A 67 8.11 15.56 -2.48
CA PRO A 67 9.51 15.71 -2.11
C PRO A 67 9.71 16.29 -0.69
#